data_AF-A7VQJ4-F1
#
_entry.id   AF-A7VQJ4-F1
#
_cell.length_a   1.000
_cell.length_b   1.000
_cell.length_c   1.000
_cell.angle_alpha   90.00
_cell.angle_beta   90.00
_cell.angle_gamma   90.00
#
_symmetry.space_group_name_H-M   'P 1'
#
loop_
_entity.id
_entity.type
_entity.pdbx_description
1 polymer ?
#
loop_
_entity_poly.entity_id
_entity_poly.type
_entity_poly.pdbx_seq_one_letter_code
_entity_poly.pdbx_strand_id
1 'polypeptide(L)'
;MSRLIDNPKRYSTLRLNLMEGDTLEAQEALYDSGICYYQDIVQEMKKFHTNEYPTNDLMQYFSLPYDKKREKIIKQKILSAYPTVQVEGNSLYAVLELNMVKDLTLFELHDFTEQIAYQYKYGWGEALEYHNFKTQNSDHITVRLYHSDIKFATGMVFEQWMRKSRARNRRKHTPER
;
A
#
# COMPACT_ATOMS: atom_id res chain seq x y z
N MET A 1 -8.24 -16.67 13.57
CA MET A 1 -8.89 -15.42 13.15
C MET A 1 -7.80 -14.36 13.03
N SER A 2 -7.79 -13.57 11.96
CA SER A 2 -6.72 -12.60 11.66
C SER A 2 -6.71 -11.35 12.55
N ARG A 3 -7.82 -11.06 13.23
CA ARG A 3 -8.10 -9.81 13.95
C ARG A 3 -8.03 -8.56 13.06
N LEU A 4 -8.16 -8.74 11.75
CA LEU A 4 -8.07 -7.65 10.79
C LEU A 4 -9.32 -6.75 10.88
N ILE A 5 -10.46 -7.30 11.30
CA ILE A 5 -11.68 -6.49 11.49
C ILE A 5 -11.55 -5.42 12.59
N ASP A 6 -10.69 -5.64 13.60
CA ASP A 6 -10.46 -4.68 14.69
C ASP A 6 -9.75 -3.41 14.20
N ASN A 7 -8.92 -3.54 13.16
CA ASN A 7 -8.25 -2.46 12.47
C ASN A 7 -8.15 -2.87 10.98
N PRO A 8 -9.16 -2.53 10.15
CA PRO A 8 -9.33 -3.05 8.79
C PRO A 8 -8.40 -2.34 7.81
N LYS A 9 -7.11 -2.34 8.15
CA LYS A 9 -6.02 -1.77 7.38
C LYS A 9 -4.92 -2.80 7.23
N ARG A 10 -4.37 -2.85 6.02
CA ARG A 10 -3.09 -3.49 5.77
C ARG A 10 -2.07 -2.47 5.37
N TYR A 11 -0.87 -2.62 5.91
CA TYR A 11 0.24 -1.76 5.62
C TYR A 11 1.23 -2.49 4.74
N SER A 12 1.85 -1.80 3.80
CA SER A 12 3.06 -2.24 3.13
C SER A 12 4.07 -1.11 2.97
N THR A 13 5.32 -1.48 2.77
CA THR A 13 6.31 -0.53 2.25
C THR A 13 5.89 -0.08 0.85
N LEU A 14 6.25 1.14 0.48
CA LEU A 14 6.14 1.64 -0.89
C LEU A 14 7.48 2.23 -1.32
N ARG A 15 7.61 2.48 -2.62
CA ARG A 15 8.71 3.27 -3.19
C ARG A 15 8.12 4.44 -3.97
N LEU A 16 8.78 5.57 -3.87
CA LEU A 16 8.49 6.76 -4.65
C LEU A 16 9.73 7.06 -5.48
N ASN A 17 9.53 7.43 -6.74
CA ASN A 17 10.62 7.93 -7.56
C ASN A 17 10.29 9.34 -8.05
N LEU A 18 11.30 10.20 -8.03
CA LEU A 18 11.30 11.45 -8.77
C LEU A 18 11.60 11.15 -10.24
N MET A 19 10.86 11.77 -11.15
CA MET A 19 10.99 11.56 -12.59
C MET A 19 11.62 12.78 -13.27
N GLU A 20 12.48 12.56 -14.26
CA GLU A 20 13.06 13.65 -15.05
C GLU A 20 12.14 14.02 -16.23
N GLY A 21 11.44 15.15 -16.11
CA GLY A 21 10.51 15.63 -17.14
C GLY A 21 9.36 14.64 -17.42
N ASP A 22 8.96 14.51 -18.69
CA ASP A 22 7.90 13.58 -19.12
C ASP A 22 8.42 12.15 -19.38
N THR A 23 9.68 11.85 -19.04
CA THR A 23 10.26 10.53 -19.32
C THR A 23 9.84 9.50 -18.26
N LEU A 24 9.83 8.22 -18.66
CA LEU A 24 9.62 7.08 -17.74
C LEU A 24 10.91 6.71 -16.98
N GLU A 25 11.95 7.56 -17.02
CA GLU A 25 13.22 7.30 -16.34
C GLU A 25 13.18 7.85 -14.91
N ALA A 26 13.35 6.95 -13.94
CA ALA A 26 13.42 7.30 -12.53
C ALA A 26 14.77 7.97 -12.24
N GLN A 27 14.74 9.21 -11.78
CA GLN A 27 15.92 9.99 -11.43
C GLN A 27 16.46 9.59 -10.05
N GLU A 28 15.59 9.53 -9.04
CA GLU A 28 15.99 9.25 -7.66
C GLU A 28 14.88 8.57 -6.86
N ALA A 29 15.25 7.62 -6.00
CA ALA A 29 14.33 7.04 -5.02
C ALA A 29 14.09 8.03 -3.87
N LEU A 30 12.84 8.46 -3.72
CA LEU A 30 12.39 9.38 -2.68
C LEU A 30 12.08 8.59 -1.40
N TYR A 31 13.11 8.37 -0.57
CA TYR A 31 13.01 7.67 0.72
C TYR A 31 12.21 8.51 1.75
N ASP A 32 12.88 9.04 2.78
CA ASP A 32 12.25 9.83 3.85
C ASP A 32 11.79 11.23 3.37
N SER A 33 12.20 11.63 2.16
CA SER A 33 11.76 12.89 1.51
C SER A 33 10.34 12.79 0.94
N GLY A 34 9.80 11.58 0.76
CA GLY A 34 8.50 11.38 0.11
C GLY A 34 7.30 12.01 0.82
N ILE A 35 7.41 12.31 2.12
CA ILE A 35 6.30 12.85 2.93
C ILE A 35 5.76 14.17 2.38
N CYS A 36 6.60 15.02 1.79
CA CYS A 36 6.14 16.30 1.26
C CYS A 36 5.08 16.13 0.15
N TYR A 37 5.04 14.97 -0.51
CA TYR A 37 4.06 14.64 -1.55
C TYR A 37 2.84 13.88 -1.03
N TYR A 38 2.71 13.69 0.30
CA TYR A 38 1.65 12.87 0.90
C TYR A 38 0.25 13.20 0.38
N GLN A 39 -0.13 14.49 0.38
CA GLN A 39 -1.47 14.90 -0.03
C GLN A 39 -1.73 14.65 -1.51
N ASP A 40 -0.73 14.90 -2.36
CA ASP A 40 -0.82 14.67 -3.80
C ASP A 40 -0.96 13.17 -4.09
N ILE A 41 -0.16 12.31 -3.43
CA ILE A 41 -0.25 10.85 -3.57
C ILE A 41 -1.64 10.34 -3.14
N VAL A 42 -2.17 10.79 -2.00
CA VAL A 42 -3.51 10.38 -1.53
C VAL A 42 -4.59 10.76 -2.56
N GLN A 43 -4.52 11.97 -3.11
CA GLN A 43 -5.48 12.41 -4.12
C GLN A 43 -5.34 11.60 -5.41
N GLU A 44 -4.10 11.33 -5.82
CA GLU A 44 -3.86 10.67 -7.10
C GLU A 44 -4.23 9.19 -7.06
N MET A 45 -3.89 8.47 -5.99
CA MET A 45 -4.34 7.08 -5.81
C MET A 45 -5.87 6.96 -5.75
N LYS A 46 -6.56 8.01 -5.30
CA LYS A 46 -8.03 8.05 -5.28
C LYS A 46 -8.64 8.28 -6.67
N LYS A 47 -7.98 9.09 -7.50
CA LYS A 47 -8.47 9.47 -8.84
C LYS A 47 -7.99 8.52 -9.94
N PHE A 48 -6.90 7.80 -9.71
CA PHE A 48 -6.27 6.94 -10.69
C PHE A 48 -7.24 5.89 -11.22
N HIS A 49 -7.36 5.84 -12.54
CA HIS A 49 -8.13 4.86 -13.28
C HIS A 49 -7.55 4.71 -14.69
N THR A 50 -7.73 3.53 -15.28
CA THR A 50 -7.43 3.26 -16.69
C THR A 50 -8.63 2.54 -17.32
N ASN A 51 -8.56 2.29 -18.63
CA ASN A 51 -9.59 1.49 -19.31
C ASN A 51 -9.67 0.06 -18.76
N GLU A 52 -8.53 -0.53 -18.38
CA GLU A 52 -8.47 -1.86 -17.77
C GLU A 52 -8.85 -1.82 -16.28
N TYR A 53 -8.48 -0.74 -15.60
CA TYR A 53 -8.69 -0.53 -14.17
C TYR A 53 -9.55 0.71 -13.90
N PRO A 54 -10.88 0.65 -14.18
CA PRO A 54 -11.77 1.81 -14.06
C PRO A 54 -12.04 2.27 -12.62
N THR A 55 -11.60 1.52 -11.62
CA THR A 55 -11.75 1.86 -10.21
C THR A 55 -10.49 1.47 -9.43
N ASN A 56 -10.28 2.10 -8.28
CA ASN A 56 -9.23 1.73 -7.33
C ASN A 56 -9.70 0.73 -6.26
N ASP A 57 -10.94 0.23 -6.33
CA ASP A 57 -11.37 -0.88 -5.48
C ASP A 57 -10.76 -2.20 -5.94
N LEU A 58 -9.73 -2.67 -5.24
CA LEU A 58 -9.01 -3.89 -5.61
C LEU A 58 -9.86 -5.16 -5.46
N MET A 59 -11.00 -5.10 -4.75
CA MET A 59 -11.92 -6.23 -4.69
C MET A 59 -12.60 -6.53 -6.03
N GLN A 60 -12.70 -5.54 -6.94
CA GLN A 60 -13.21 -5.76 -8.30
C GLN A 60 -12.28 -6.66 -9.13
N TYR A 61 -10.98 -6.64 -8.82
CA TYR A 61 -9.95 -7.43 -9.51
C TYR A 61 -9.53 -8.67 -8.70
N PHE A 62 -10.16 -8.91 -7.55
CA PHE A 62 -9.85 -10.05 -6.70
C PHE A 62 -10.26 -11.36 -7.38
N SER A 63 -9.29 -12.23 -7.63
CA SER A 63 -9.52 -13.53 -8.28
C SER A 63 -8.57 -14.59 -7.72
N LEU A 64 -9.13 -15.73 -7.34
CA LEU A 64 -8.38 -16.95 -7.02
C LEU A 64 -8.77 -18.01 -8.07
N PRO A 65 -8.01 -18.13 -9.18
CA PRO A 65 -8.41 -18.95 -10.32
C PRO A 65 -8.62 -20.43 -9.96
N TYR A 66 -7.85 -20.95 -9.01
CA TYR A 66 -7.87 -22.36 -8.60
C TYR A 66 -8.74 -22.63 -7.36
N ASP A 67 -9.34 -21.61 -6.74
CA ASP A 67 -10.20 -21.79 -5.56
C ASP A 67 -11.34 -20.77 -5.51
N LYS A 68 -12.31 -20.96 -6.40
CA LYS A 68 -13.49 -20.10 -6.50
C LYS A 68 -14.39 -20.13 -5.26
N LYS A 69 -14.35 -21.21 -4.48
CA LYS A 69 -15.10 -21.30 -3.22
C LYS A 69 -14.50 -20.34 -2.19
N ARG A 70 -13.18 -20.37 -2.02
CA ARG A 70 -12.46 -19.46 -1.11
C ARG A 70 -12.52 -18.01 -1.60
N GLU A 71 -12.45 -17.79 -2.92
CA GLU A 71 -12.66 -16.46 -3.51
C GLU A 71 -14.01 -15.86 -3.09
N LYS A 72 -15.09 -16.63 -3.25
CA LYS A 72 -16.45 -16.20 -2.86
C LYS A 72 -16.54 -15.91 -1.37
N ILE A 73 -15.92 -16.73 -0.52
CA ILE A 73 -15.92 -16.52 0.94
C ILE A 73 -15.19 -15.21 1.29
N ILE A 74 -14.02 -14.95 0.71
CA ILE A 74 -13.26 -13.71 0.96
C ILE A 74 -14.05 -12.48 0.49
N LYS A 75 -14.65 -12.54 -0.72
CA LYS A 75 -15.50 -11.47 -1.27
C LYS A 75 -16.76 -11.19 -0.44
N GLN A 76 -17.28 -12.19 0.28
CA GLN A 76 -18.39 -11.99 1.22
C GLN A 76 -17.96 -11.30 2.52
N LYS A 77 -16.67 -11.38 2.87
CA LYS A 77 -16.12 -10.80 4.11
C LYS A 77 -15.52 -9.42 3.91
N ILE A 78 -14.88 -9.19 2.76
CA ILE A 78 -14.28 -7.92 2.36
C ILE A 78 -15.10 -7.34 1.21
N LEU A 79 -15.79 -6.24 1.48
CA LEU A 79 -16.69 -5.58 0.54
C LEU A 79 -15.95 -4.65 -0.42
N SER A 80 -14.88 -4.01 0.06
CA SER A 80 -14.02 -3.14 -0.75
C SER A 80 -12.61 -3.08 -0.17
N ALA A 81 -11.64 -2.75 -1.02
CA ALA A 81 -10.23 -2.62 -0.64
C ALA A 81 -9.58 -1.45 -1.42
N TYR A 82 -9.39 -0.32 -0.76
CA TYR A 82 -8.90 0.91 -1.37
C TYR A 82 -7.44 1.21 -0.98
N PRO A 83 -6.52 1.30 -1.96
CA PRO A 83 -5.14 1.64 -1.69
C PRO A 83 -5.00 3.16 -1.48
N THR A 84 -4.18 3.54 -0.52
CA THR A 84 -3.81 4.91 -0.16
C THR A 84 -2.43 4.90 0.52
N VAL A 85 -2.01 6.02 1.10
CA VAL A 85 -0.78 6.12 1.90
C VAL A 85 -1.05 6.71 3.29
N GLN A 86 -0.15 6.44 4.22
CA GLN A 86 -0.13 7.02 5.57
C GLN A 86 1.29 7.41 5.95
N VAL A 87 1.43 8.57 6.60
CA VAL A 87 2.69 9.04 7.19
C VAL A 87 2.88 8.38 8.56
N GLU A 88 4.04 7.79 8.79
CA GLU A 88 4.46 7.33 10.11
C GLU A 88 5.91 7.71 10.41
N GLY A 89 6.08 8.64 11.36
CA GLY A 89 7.39 9.24 11.61
C GLY A 89 7.87 10.01 10.39
N ASN A 90 9.00 9.59 9.82
CA ASN A 90 9.62 10.23 8.66
C ASN A 90 9.47 9.40 7.37
N SER A 91 8.60 8.39 7.35
CA SER A 91 8.38 7.57 6.16
C SER A 91 6.91 7.47 5.79
N LEU A 92 6.64 7.28 4.50
CA LEU A 92 5.33 6.91 3.98
C LEU A 92 5.19 5.39 3.94
N TYR A 93 3.97 4.91 4.19
CA TYR A 93 3.56 3.52 4.02
C TYR A 93 2.34 3.43 3.13
N ALA A 94 2.29 2.43 2.26
CA ALA A 94 1.09 2.11 1.52
C ALA A 94 0.10 1.47 2.49
N VAL A 95 -1.16 1.86 2.39
CA VAL A 95 -2.26 1.37 3.20
C VAL A 95 -3.36 0.86 2.29
N LEU A 96 -3.78 -0.37 2.51
CA LEU A 96 -5.01 -0.89 1.92
C LEU A 96 -6.11 -0.80 2.97
N GLU A 97 -7.02 0.16 2.79
CA GLU A 97 -8.20 0.34 3.64
C GLU A 97 -9.30 -0.62 3.22
N LEU A 98 -9.72 -1.47 4.15
CA LEU A 98 -10.69 -2.52 3.91
C LEU A 98 -12.03 -2.13 4.51
N ASN A 99 -13.10 -2.39 3.77
CA ASN A 99 -14.44 -2.46 4.34
C ASN A 99 -14.77 -3.93 4.58
N MET A 100 -14.93 -4.33 5.84
CA MET A 100 -15.09 -5.73 6.23
C MET A 100 -16.35 -5.94 7.07
N VAL A 101 -17.07 -7.04 6.81
CA VAL A 101 -18.22 -7.46 7.63
C VAL A 101 -17.87 -8.63 8.56
N LYS A 102 -16.76 -9.32 8.29
CA LYS A 102 -16.28 -10.43 9.12
C LYS A 102 -14.79 -10.62 8.95
N ASP A 103 -14.14 -11.08 10.02
CA ASP A 103 -12.72 -11.37 10.02
C ASP A 103 -12.34 -12.57 9.13
N LEU A 104 -11.13 -12.53 8.60
CA LEU A 104 -10.57 -13.62 7.82
C LEU A 104 -10.01 -14.72 8.74
N THR A 105 -10.03 -15.95 8.24
CA THR A 105 -9.18 -17.01 8.79
C THR A 105 -7.73 -16.75 8.39
N LEU A 106 -6.77 -17.46 9.00
CA LEU A 106 -5.36 -17.27 8.65
C LEU A 106 -5.06 -17.69 7.19
N PHE A 107 -5.72 -18.74 6.70
CA PHE A 107 -5.59 -19.17 5.31
C PHE A 107 -6.19 -18.15 4.34
N GLU A 108 -7.40 -17.66 4.63
CA GLU A 108 -8.03 -16.60 3.82
C GLU A 108 -7.19 -15.32 3.81
N LEU A 109 -6.61 -14.94 4.96
CA LEU A 109 -5.70 -13.79 5.04
C LEU A 109 -4.46 -14.00 4.18
N HIS A 110 -3.90 -15.21 4.16
CA HIS A 110 -2.75 -15.54 3.33
C HIS A 110 -3.11 -15.39 1.85
N ASP A 111 -4.18 -16.02 1.36
CA ASP A 111 -4.56 -15.90 -0.06
C ASP A 111 -4.92 -14.47 -0.44
N PHE A 112 -5.60 -13.75 0.46
CA PHE A 112 -5.88 -12.34 0.26
C PHE A 112 -4.57 -11.54 0.13
N THR A 113 -3.56 -11.83 0.95
CA THR A 113 -2.24 -11.19 0.86
C THR A 113 -1.58 -11.44 -0.49
N GLU A 114 -1.52 -12.70 -0.89
CA GLU A 114 -0.84 -13.10 -2.14
C GLU A 114 -1.52 -12.48 -3.35
N GLN A 115 -2.85 -12.45 -3.35
CA GLN A 115 -3.60 -11.82 -4.44
C GLN A 115 -3.39 -10.30 -4.48
N ILE A 116 -3.38 -9.61 -3.33
CA ILE A 116 -3.07 -8.17 -3.29
C ILE A 116 -1.64 -7.91 -3.76
N ALA A 117 -0.67 -8.74 -3.37
CA ALA A 117 0.70 -8.64 -3.86
C ALA A 117 0.77 -8.84 -5.39
N TYR A 118 -0.01 -9.77 -5.93
CA TYR A 118 -0.16 -9.94 -7.38
C TYR A 118 -0.74 -8.69 -8.04
N GLN A 119 -1.80 -8.08 -7.49
CA GLN A 119 -2.37 -6.84 -8.03
C GLN A 119 -1.42 -5.66 -7.95
N TYR A 120 -0.58 -5.59 -6.91
CA TYR A 120 0.46 -4.56 -6.82
C TYR A 120 1.55 -4.74 -7.87
N LYS A 121 1.80 -5.97 -8.32
CA LYS A 121 2.91 -6.32 -9.22
C LYS A 121 2.54 -6.39 -10.70
N TYR A 122 1.36 -6.91 -11.00
CA TYR A 122 0.94 -7.31 -12.35
C TYR A 122 -0.48 -6.83 -12.70
N GLY A 123 -1.04 -5.96 -11.87
CA GLY A 123 -2.42 -5.49 -12.03
C GLY A 123 -2.52 -3.99 -11.83
N TRP A 124 -3.51 -3.56 -11.05
CA TRP A 124 -3.75 -2.14 -10.77
C TRP A 124 -2.50 -1.38 -10.32
N GLY A 125 -1.66 -1.99 -9.47
CA GLY A 125 -0.46 -1.32 -8.95
C GLY A 125 0.69 -1.22 -9.95
N GLU A 126 0.75 -2.11 -10.94
CA GLU A 126 1.69 -1.98 -12.07
C GLU A 126 1.25 -0.83 -12.97
N ALA A 127 -0.06 -0.74 -13.26
CA ALA A 127 -0.59 0.38 -14.03
C ALA A 127 -0.34 1.73 -13.35
N LEU A 128 -0.44 1.79 -12.02
CA LEU A 128 -0.10 2.98 -11.24
C LEU A 128 1.38 3.38 -11.38
N GLU A 129 2.29 2.42 -11.50
CA GLU A 129 3.72 2.70 -11.62
C GLU A 129 4.06 3.45 -12.93
N TYR A 130 3.28 3.21 -13.99
CA TYR A 130 3.41 3.94 -15.26
C TYR A 130 2.66 5.29 -15.27
N HIS A 131 1.98 5.63 -14.17
CA HIS A 131 1.24 6.90 -14.02
C HIS A 131 2.10 7.93 -13.29
N ASN A 132 2.92 8.64 -14.06
CA ASN A 132 3.62 9.81 -13.57
C ASN A 132 2.62 10.96 -13.40
N PHE A 133 2.69 11.67 -12.28
CA PHE A 133 1.83 12.83 -12.05
C PHE A 133 2.62 14.01 -11.48
N LYS A 134 2.15 15.22 -11.82
CA LYS A 134 2.72 16.47 -11.35
C LYS A 134 2.18 16.81 -9.98
N THR A 135 3.09 17.04 -9.04
CA THR A 135 2.80 17.45 -7.67
C THR A 135 2.59 18.96 -7.57
N GLN A 136 2.09 19.44 -6.42
CA GLN A 136 1.95 20.88 -6.15
C GLN A 136 3.29 21.61 -6.18
N ASN A 137 4.39 20.93 -5.88
CA ASN A 137 5.74 21.48 -5.92
C ASN A 137 6.35 21.51 -7.34
N SER A 138 5.57 21.13 -8.36
CA SER A 138 5.98 20.98 -9.76
C SER A 138 6.89 19.79 -10.07
N ASP A 139 7.23 18.98 -9.07
CA ASP A 139 7.94 17.71 -9.27
C ASP A 139 7.02 16.68 -9.92
N HIS A 140 7.57 15.84 -10.79
CA HIS A 140 6.87 14.67 -11.32
C HIS A 140 7.30 13.45 -10.53
N ILE A 141 6.34 12.70 -9.99
CA ILE A 141 6.62 11.51 -9.21
C ILE A 141 5.82 10.32 -9.71
N THR A 142 6.32 9.12 -9.42
CA THR A 142 5.58 7.87 -9.56
C THR A 142 5.52 7.11 -8.24
N VAL A 143 4.44 6.38 -8.05
CA VAL A 143 4.17 5.56 -6.87
C VAL A 143 4.30 4.09 -7.24
N ARG A 144 5.25 3.40 -6.63
CA ARG A 144 5.46 1.96 -6.80
C ARG A 144 5.05 1.22 -5.53
N LEU A 145 3.97 0.45 -5.64
CA LEU A 145 3.46 -0.37 -4.53
C LEU A 145 4.21 -1.69 -4.36
N TYR A 146 4.72 -2.29 -5.45
CA TYR A 146 5.44 -3.55 -5.39
C TYR A 146 6.96 -3.38 -5.51
N HIS A 147 7.71 -4.12 -4.72
CA HIS A 147 9.16 -4.27 -4.86
C HIS A 147 9.62 -5.59 -4.25
N SER A 148 10.82 -6.09 -4.58
CA SER A 148 11.28 -7.42 -4.16
C SER A 148 11.37 -7.62 -2.64
N ASP A 149 11.58 -6.55 -1.89
CA ASP A 149 11.62 -6.52 -0.42
C ASP A 149 10.33 -5.97 0.22
N ILE A 150 9.21 -5.95 -0.49
CA ILE A 150 7.91 -5.51 0.05
C ILE A 150 7.53 -6.35 1.28
N LYS A 151 7.05 -5.67 2.32
CA LYS A 151 6.57 -6.33 3.54
C LYS A 151 5.16 -5.90 3.84
N PHE A 152 4.26 -6.87 3.96
CA PHE A 152 2.91 -6.63 4.43
C PHE A 152 2.81 -6.77 5.95
N ALA A 153 1.96 -5.94 6.55
CA ALA A 153 1.55 -6.05 7.94
C ALA A 153 0.04 -5.82 8.07
N THR A 154 -0.58 -6.50 9.03
CA THR A 154 -1.87 -6.06 9.57
C THR A 154 -1.66 -4.82 10.42
N GLY A 155 -2.71 -4.03 10.69
CA GLY A 155 -2.61 -2.85 11.56
C GLY A 155 -1.91 -3.14 12.90
N MET A 156 -2.27 -4.25 13.57
CA MET A 156 -1.62 -4.67 14.82
C MET A 156 -0.11 -4.95 14.66
N VAL A 157 0.30 -5.64 13.60
CA VAL A 157 1.73 -5.94 13.36
C VAL A 157 2.48 -4.65 13.02
N PHE A 158 1.87 -3.76 12.25
CA PHE A 158 2.42 -2.48 11.88
C PHE A 158 2.65 -1.57 13.10
N GLU A 159 1.67 -1.48 13.99
CA GLU A 159 1.82 -0.74 15.26
C GLU A 159 2.98 -1.28 16.10
N GLN A 160 3.16 -2.60 16.15
CA GLN A 160 4.31 -3.21 16.83
C GLN A 160 5.64 -2.84 16.16
N TRP A 161 5.69 -2.81 14.83
CA TRP A 161 6.87 -2.34 14.08
C TRP A 161 7.18 -0.89 14.43
N MET A 162 6.17 -0.01 14.42
CA MET A 162 6.34 1.40 14.74
C MET A 162 6.79 1.62 16.19
N ARG A 163 6.22 0.87 17.15
CA ARG A 163 6.64 0.93 18.55
C ARG A 163 8.12 0.55 18.72
N LYS A 164 8.58 -0.52 18.07
CA LYS A 164 9.99 -0.94 18.08
C LYS A 164 10.89 0.10 17.40
N SER A 165 10.44 0.71 16.30
CA SER A 165 11.18 1.78 15.61
C SER A 165 11.38 3.01 16.50
N ARG A 166 10.29 3.52 17.09
CA ARG A 166 10.31 4.67 18.01
C ARG A 166 11.20 4.41 19.24
N ALA A 167 11.17 3.20 19.80
CA ALA A 167 12.02 2.82 20.93
C ALA A 167 13.52 2.80 20.58
N ARG A 168 13.89 2.35 19.37
CA ARG A 168 15.28 2.37 18.89
C ARG A 168 15.79 3.79 18.68
N ASN A 169 14.98 4.67 18.09
CA ASN A 169 15.38 6.06 17.86
C ASN A 169 15.57 6.85 19.16
N ARG A 170 14.75 6.59 20.19
CA ARG A 170 14.95 7.19 21.53
C ARG A 170 16.30 6.81 22.15
N ARG A 171 16.74 5.55 22.00
CA ARG A 171 18.04 5.09 22.51
C ARG A 171 19.23 5.73 21.80
N LYS A 172 19.11 6.04 20.51
CA LYS A 172 20.16 6.74 19.73
C LYS A 172 20.33 8.22 20.10
N HIS A 173 19.34 8.83 20.74
CA HIS A 173 19.34 10.25 21.11
C HIS A 173 19.43 10.49 22.63
N THR A 174 19.77 9.46 23.41
CA THR A 174 20.13 9.65 24.82
C THR A 174 21.65 9.86 24.85
N PRO A 175 22.16 11.05 25.23
CA PRO A 175 23.61 11.23 25.42
C PRO A 175 24.07 10.29 26.53
N GLU A 176 25.15 9.56 26.30
CA GLU A 176 25.85 8.88 27.39
C GLU A 176 26.26 9.96 28.40
N ARG A 177 25.83 9.78 29.66
CA ARG A 177 26.17 10.66 30.79
C ARG A 177 27.53 10.30 31.35
#